data_AF-A0A2J8B1M3-F1
#
_entry.id   AF-A0A2J8B1M3-F1
#
_cell.length_a   1.000
_cell.length_b   1.000
_cell.length_c   1.000
_cell.angle_alpha   90.00
_cell.angle_beta   90.00
_cell.angle_gamma   90.00
#
_symmetry.space_group_name_H-M   'P 1'
#
loop_
_entity.id
_entity.type
_entity.pdbx_description
1 polymer ?
#
loop_
_entity_poly.entity_id
_entity_poly.type
_entity_poly.pdbx_seq_one_letter_code
_entity_poly.pdbx_strand_id
1 'polypeptide(L)'
;MKVTRSISTTIETEQFELGDVISFTLTTGEEVKAKAVLETPEGMLFMTVDCLKDKRKMMVGESSLISYANSDLRKKLNSEILSIFPEEIKRRMVGMRMGNTNEFDMLRIPTEREILGENIYDDEPESVRQFYGMENRRERIALGTVGVTKYWLANRFDEIGFYFVVIDTDGNADFRNCLGFFGVRPVFLLA
;
A
#
# COMPACT_ATOMS: atom_id res chain seq x y z
N MET A 1 -31.37 -23.07 -7.81
CA MET A 1 -30.75 -21.76 -8.08
C MET A 1 -31.26 -20.76 -7.06
N LYS A 2 -30.38 -20.08 -6.32
CA LYS A 2 -30.77 -19.06 -5.33
C LYS A 2 -30.32 -17.70 -5.87
N VAL A 3 -31.26 -16.79 -6.05
CA VAL A 3 -30.99 -15.41 -6.50
C VAL A 3 -31.10 -14.50 -5.28
N THR A 4 -30.02 -13.80 -4.94
CA THR A 4 -29.97 -12.83 -3.84
C THR A 4 -29.78 -11.43 -4.43
N ARG A 5 -30.54 -10.46 -3.92
CA ARG A 5 -30.33 -9.03 -4.20
C ARG A 5 -29.72 -8.39 -2.97
N SER A 6 -28.55 -7.80 -3.15
CA SER A 6 -27.89 -6.98 -2.13
C SER A 6 -28.30 -5.53 -2.36
N ILE A 7 -28.79 -4.87 -1.32
CA ILE A 7 -29.09 -3.44 -1.33
C ILE A 7 -27.92 -2.77 -0.60
N SER A 8 -27.21 -1.86 -1.29
CA SER A 8 -26.18 -1.02 -0.67
C SER A 8 -26.86 0.17 0.00
N THR A 9 -26.74 0.28 1.32
CA THR A 9 -27.19 1.46 2.07
C THR A 9 -25.96 2.33 2.34
N THR A 10 -26.01 3.59 1.92
CA THR A 10 -24.99 4.58 2.29
C THR A 10 -25.34 5.13 3.67
N ILE A 11 -24.45 4.94 4.64
CA ILE A 11 -24.56 5.51 5.98
C ILE A 11 -23.46 6.56 6.08
N GLU A 12 -23.83 7.81 6.36
CA GLU A 12 -22.84 8.85 6.69
C GLU A 12 -22.34 8.59 8.12
N THR A 13 -21.06 8.28 8.24
CA THR A 13 -20.38 8.06 9.52
C THR A 13 -18.98 8.69 9.46
N GLU A 14 -18.53 9.23 10.59
CA GLU A 14 -17.16 9.71 10.74
C GLU A 14 -16.23 8.64 11.32
N GLN A 15 -16.81 7.56 11.87
CA GLN A 15 -16.09 6.42 12.44
C GLN A 15 -15.82 5.38 11.34
N PHE A 16 -14.61 4.81 11.38
CA PHE A 16 -14.19 3.75 10.46
C PHE A 16 -14.27 2.38 11.15
N GLU A 17 -14.69 1.37 10.40
CA GLU A 17 -14.63 -0.03 10.78
C GLU A 17 -13.67 -0.80 9.87
N LEU A 18 -13.11 -1.91 10.38
CA LEU A 18 -12.28 -2.79 9.56
C LEU A 18 -13.07 -3.33 8.36
N GLY A 19 -12.49 -3.21 7.17
CA GLY A 19 -13.11 -3.62 5.92
C GLY A 19 -13.92 -2.54 5.20
N ASP A 20 -14.14 -1.37 5.82
CA ASP A 20 -14.76 -0.22 5.15
C ASP A 20 -13.99 0.16 3.88
N VAL A 21 -14.72 0.54 2.83
CA VAL A 21 -14.14 1.00 1.56
C VAL A 21 -14.54 2.43 1.31
N ILE A 22 -13.55 3.32 1.33
CA ILE A 22 -13.72 4.71 0.90
C ILE A 22 -13.40 4.85 -0.59
N SER A 23 -14.08 5.77 -1.26
CA SER A 23 -13.84 6.12 -2.66
C SER A 23 -13.61 7.61 -2.76
N PHE A 24 -12.59 8.02 -3.52
CA PHE A 24 -12.27 9.43 -3.77
C PHE A 24 -11.63 9.58 -5.14
N THR A 25 -11.59 10.81 -5.64
CA THR A 25 -10.94 11.13 -6.92
C THR A 25 -9.68 11.92 -6.66
N LEU A 26 -8.55 11.46 -7.19
CA LEU A 26 -7.30 12.22 -7.18
C LEU A 26 -7.48 13.48 -8.03
N THR A 27 -6.67 14.51 -7.78
CA THR A 27 -6.70 15.77 -8.56
C THR A 27 -6.40 15.56 -10.06
N THR A 28 -5.83 14.41 -10.41
CA THR A 28 -5.62 13.95 -11.80
C THR A 28 -6.89 13.44 -12.49
N GLY A 29 -7.99 13.26 -11.76
CA GLY A 29 -9.23 12.63 -12.22
C GLY A 29 -9.25 11.10 -12.07
N GLU A 30 -8.22 10.50 -11.49
CA GLU A 30 -8.18 9.06 -11.22
C GLU A 30 -9.08 8.71 -10.02
N GLU A 31 -10.05 7.81 -10.24
CA GLU A 31 -10.89 7.27 -9.18
C GLU A 31 -10.13 6.20 -8.38
N VAL A 32 -10.07 6.35 -7.06
CA VAL A 32 -9.35 5.45 -6.16
C VAL A 32 -10.31 4.91 -5.11
N LYS A 33 -10.18 3.61 -4.83
CA LYS A 33 -10.80 2.96 -3.67
C LYS A 33 -9.72 2.55 -2.68
N ALA A 34 -9.97 2.75 -1.40
CA ALA A 34 -9.10 2.28 -0.34
C ALA A 34 -9.90 1.55 0.73
N LYS A 35 -9.35 0.45 1.22
CA LYS A 35 -9.98 -0.43 2.21
C LYS A 35 -9.32 -0.24 3.57
N ALA A 36 -10.11 -0.17 4.63
CA ALA A 36 -9.65 -0.20 6.01
C ALA A 36 -9.07 -1.60 6.31
N VAL A 37 -7.78 -1.64 6.63
CA VAL A 37 -6.99 -2.88 6.74
C VAL A 37 -6.45 -3.15 8.14
N LEU A 38 -6.30 -2.11 8.97
CA LEU A 38 -5.77 -2.25 10.32
C LEU A 38 -6.20 -1.07 11.20
N GLU A 39 -6.77 -1.35 12.37
CA GLU A 39 -7.03 -0.35 13.40
C GLU A 39 -5.75 -0.12 14.23
N THR A 40 -5.40 1.14 14.46
CA THR A 40 -4.28 1.55 15.31
C THR A 40 -4.77 2.53 16.39
N PRO A 41 -4.00 2.76 17.47
CA PRO A 41 -4.36 3.77 18.48
C PRO A 41 -4.51 5.19 17.91
N GLU A 42 -3.83 5.49 16.80
CA GLU A 42 -3.82 6.80 16.15
C GLU A 42 -4.88 6.95 15.05
N GLY A 43 -5.56 5.87 14.64
CA GLY A 43 -6.59 5.92 13.60
C GLY A 43 -6.78 4.59 12.85
N MET A 44 -7.40 4.66 11.68
CA MET A 44 -7.61 3.51 10.80
C MET A 44 -6.66 3.56 9.61
N LEU A 45 -5.91 2.48 9.42
CA LEU A 45 -5.01 2.32 8.28
C LEU A 45 -5.81 1.86 7.06
N PHE A 46 -5.65 2.58 5.96
CA PHE A 46 -6.24 2.28 4.67
C PHE A 46 -5.15 1.87 3.68
N MET A 47 -5.47 0.92 2.81
CA MET A 47 -4.65 0.59 1.63
C MET A 47 -5.51 0.68 0.37
N THR A 48 -4.95 1.22 -0.71
CA THR A 48 -5.68 1.22 -1.99
C THR A 48 -5.99 -0.21 -2.45
N VAL A 49 -7.22 -0.42 -2.94
CA VAL A 49 -7.68 -1.72 -3.45
C VAL A 49 -6.88 -2.11 -4.69
N ASP A 50 -6.73 -1.16 -5.61
CA ASP A 50 -5.96 -1.33 -6.84
C ASP A 50 -4.69 -0.48 -6.81
N CYS A 51 -3.80 -0.72 -7.77
CA CYS A 51 -2.63 0.11 -7.96
C CYS A 51 -3.02 1.46 -8.55
N LEU A 52 -2.30 2.51 -8.16
CA LEU A 52 -2.34 3.77 -8.90
C LEU A 52 -1.97 3.54 -10.38
N LYS A 53 -2.55 4.35 -11.27
CA LYS A 53 -2.41 4.23 -12.73
C LYS A 53 -0.95 4.16 -13.18
N ASP A 54 -0.11 5.03 -12.64
CA ASP A 54 1.28 5.12 -13.03
C ASP A 54 2.15 4.12 -12.27
N LYS A 55 2.76 3.19 -13.02
CA LYS A 55 3.81 2.32 -12.48
C LYS A 55 5.05 3.15 -12.16
N ARG A 56 5.74 2.80 -11.07
CA ARG A 56 6.93 3.50 -10.59
C ARG A 56 8.07 2.50 -10.36
N LYS A 57 9.31 3.00 -10.46
CA LYS A 57 10.50 2.28 -9.99
C LYS A 57 10.66 2.46 -8.49
N MET A 58 11.24 1.47 -7.82
CA MET A 58 11.70 1.63 -6.45
C MET A 58 12.88 2.63 -6.39
N MET A 59 13.85 2.45 -7.29
CA MET A 59 15.05 3.29 -7.41
C MET A 59 15.18 3.89 -8.82
N VAL A 60 15.76 5.09 -8.91
CA VAL A 60 16.13 5.78 -10.15
C VAL A 60 17.65 5.93 -10.16
N GLY A 61 18.36 4.85 -10.53
CA GLY A 61 19.81 4.81 -10.63
C GLY A 61 20.46 3.87 -9.62
N GLU A 62 21.78 3.78 -9.67
CA GLU A 62 22.57 2.97 -8.76
C GLU A 62 22.83 3.75 -7.46
N SER A 63 22.57 3.11 -6.32
CA SER A 63 22.87 3.61 -4.99
C SER A 63 23.72 2.58 -4.25
N SER A 64 24.71 3.02 -3.48
CA SER A 64 25.48 2.16 -2.59
C SER A 64 24.65 1.68 -1.38
N LEU A 65 23.57 2.38 -1.04
CA LEU A 65 22.66 2.05 0.04
C LEU A 65 21.24 1.91 -0.52
N ILE A 66 20.83 0.66 -0.74
CA ILE A 66 19.52 0.31 -1.30
C ILE A 66 18.63 -0.11 -0.13
N SER A 67 17.56 0.65 0.11
CA SER A 67 16.52 0.34 1.08
C SER A 67 15.27 1.14 0.75
N TYR A 68 14.11 0.74 1.28
CA TYR A 68 12.88 1.53 1.10
C TYR A 68 13.02 2.94 1.69
N ALA A 69 13.66 3.06 2.86
CA ALA A 69 13.90 4.35 3.52
C ALA A 69 14.64 5.36 2.63
N ASN A 70 15.59 4.88 1.80
CA ASN A 70 16.38 5.70 0.87
C ASN A 70 15.84 5.71 -0.56
N SER A 71 14.69 5.07 -0.80
CA SER A 71 14.16 4.85 -2.13
C SER A 71 13.60 6.13 -2.77
N ASP A 72 13.71 6.23 -4.10
CA ASP A 72 13.08 7.31 -4.85
C ASP A 72 11.56 7.17 -4.85
N LEU A 73 11.05 5.94 -4.73
CA LEU A 73 9.61 5.70 -4.57
C LEU A 73 9.07 6.31 -3.29
N ARG A 74 9.73 6.12 -2.14
CA ARG A 74 9.32 6.74 -0.86
C ARG A 74 9.28 8.26 -0.95
N LYS A 75 10.32 8.86 -1.56
CA LYS A 75 10.36 10.32 -1.78
C LYS A 75 9.17 10.78 -2.63
N LYS A 76 8.87 10.06 -3.71
CA LYS A 76 7.72 10.36 -4.60
C LYS A 76 6.38 10.16 -3.91
N LEU A 77 6.24 9.14 -3.06
CA LEU A 77 5.06 8.91 -2.24
C LEU A 77 4.75 10.15 -1.40
N ASN A 78 5.74 10.65 -0.66
CA ASN A 78 5.57 11.77 0.26
C ASN A 78 5.78 13.15 -0.37
N SER A 79 5.81 13.25 -1.70
CA SER A 79 5.86 14.52 -2.43
C SER A 79 4.86 14.52 -3.58
N GLU A 80 5.25 14.02 -4.76
CA GLU A 80 4.44 13.99 -5.98
C GLU A 80 3.08 13.30 -5.77
N ILE A 81 3.08 12.08 -5.22
CA ILE A 81 1.86 11.28 -5.08
C ILE A 81 0.98 11.86 -3.96
N LEU A 82 1.54 12.23 -2.82
CA LEU A 82 0.79 12.90 -1.76
C LEU A 82 0.14 14.20 -2.26
N SER A 83 0.82 14.97 -3.12
CA SER A 83 0.30 16.25 -3.62
C SER A 83 -1.01 16.11 -4.38
N ILE A 84 -1.23 14.97 -5.06
CA ILE A 84 -2.42 14.74 -5.88
C ILE A 84 -3.61 14.17 -5.09
N PHE A 85 -3.44 13.78 -3.83
CA PHE A 85 -4.55 13.39 -2.97
C PHE A 85 -5.46 14.61 -2.69
N PRO A 86 -6.78 14.42 -2.69
CA PRO A 86 -7.71 15.52 -2.42
C PRO A 86 -7.57 16.03 -0.98
N GLU A 87 -7.80 17.32 -0.78
CA GLU A 87 -7.65 17.97 0.54
C GLU A 87 -8.54 17.35 1.63
N GLU A 88 -9.70 16.81 1.26
CA GLU A 88 -10.59 16.13 2.22
C GLU A 88 -9.93 14.89 2.86
N ILE A 89 -9.12 14.16 2.11
CA ILE A 89 -8.37 13.01 2.62
C ILE A 89 -7.12 13.51 3.34
N LYS A 90 -6.37 14.44 2.75
CA LYS A 90 -5.11 14.94 3.35
C LYS A 90 -5.30 15.57 4.72
N ARG A 91 -6.40 16.30 4.95
CA ARG A 91 -6.70 16.90 6.26
C ARG A 91 -6.93 15.88 7.37
N ARG A 92 -7.28 14.64 7.02
CA ARG A 92 -7.51 13.53 7.96
C ARG A 92 -6.31 12.60 8.08
N MET A 93 -5.30 12.75 7.22
CA MET A 93 -4.13 11.89 7.26
C MET A 93 -3.30 12.15 8.51
N VAL A 94 -2.81 11.07 9.10
CA VAL A 94 -1.87 11.10 10.22
C VAL A 94 -0.54 10.51 9.77
N GLY A 95 0.56 11.15 10.16
CA GLY A 95 1.89 10.67 9.82
C GLY A 95 2.19 9.33 10.47
N MET A 96 2.65 8.36 9.68
CA MET A 96 3.09 7.04 10.14
C MET A 96 4.58 7.06 10.40
N ARG A 97 5.00 6.67 11.60
CA ARG A 97 6.41 6.63 11.97
C ARG A 97 7.17 5.58 11.15
N MET A 98 8.32 5.96 10.59
CA MET A 98 9.19 5.02 9.88
C MET A 98 10.14 4.33 10.86
N GLY A 99 9.86 3.07 11.18
CA GLY A 99 10.69 2.25 12.08
C GLY A 99 11.01 2.99 13.40
N ASN A 100 12.27 2.97 13.81
CA ASN A 100 12.75 3.66 15.01
C ASN A 100 13.25 5.09 14.77
N THR A 101 12.93 5.69 13.61
CA THR A 101 13.37 7.05 13.26
C THR A 101 12.41 8.12 13.79
N ASN A 102 12.77 9.40 13.63
CA ASN A 102 11.88 10.55 13.88
C ASN A 102 11.19 11.05 12.61
N GLU A 103 11.27 10.28 11.51
CA GLU A 103 10.62 10.60 10.26
C GLU A 103 9.22 9.98 10.21
N PHE A 104 8.29 10.72 9.61
CA PHE A 104 6.91 10.30 9.44
C PHE A 104 6.52 10.36 7.96
N ASP A 105 5.91 9.30 7.49
CA ASP A 105 5.37 9.19 6.13
C ASP A 105 3.85 9.33 6.17
N MET A 106 3.31 10.21 5.33
CA MET A 106 1.85 10.29 5.12
C MET A 106 1.38 9.16 4.21
N LEU A 107 2.23 8.78 3.23
CA LEU A 107 2.02 7.65 2.35
C LEU A 107 3.20 6.68 2.43
N ARG A 108 2.91 5.39 2.52
CA ARG A 108 3.89 4.32 2.32
C ARG A 108 3.35 3.22 1.41
N ILE A 109 4.13 2.16 1.20
CA ILE A 109 3.67 0.89 0.62
C ILE A 109 3.65 -0.19 1.70
N PRO A 110 2.86 -1.27 1.53
CA PRO A 110 2.78 -2.34 2.51
C PRO A 110 4.08 -3.14 2.61
N THR A 111 4.24 -3.86 3.72
CA THR A 111 5.31 -4.84 3.90
C THR A 111 4.85 -6.26 3.53
N GLU A 112 5.80 -7.18 3.42
CA GLU A 112 5.54 -8.59 3.16
C GLU A 112 4.69 -9.22 4.26
N ARG A 113 5.03 -9.00 5.54
CA ARG A 113 4.24 -9.51 6.66
C ARG A 113 2.84 -8.91 6.72
N GLU A 114 2.69 -7.65 6.34
CA GLU A 114 1.36 -7.03 6.24
C GLU A 114 0.48 -7.68 5.16
N ILE A 115 1.08 -8.16 4.07
CA ILE A 115 0.32 -8.79 2.98
C ILE A 115 0.18 -10.30 3.15
N LEU A 116 1.24 -10.99 3.54
CA LEU A 116 1.30 -12.46 3.59
C LEU A 116 1.10 -13.03 5.00
N GLY A 117 1.21 -12.20 6.05
CA GLY A 117 1.18 -12.64 7.45
C GLY A 117 2.49 -13.24 7.94
N GLU A 118 3.43 -13.48 7.02
CA GLU A 118 4.77 -13.99 7.27
C GLU A 118 5.76 -13.13 6.48
N ASN A 119 6.96 -12.96 7.03
CA ASN A 119 8.10 -12.43 6.30
C ASN A 119 9.27 -13.36 6.60
N ILE A 120 9.80 -13.98 5.56
CA ILE A 120 10.81 -15.03 5.66
C ILE A 120 12.22 -14.43 5.68
N TYR A 121 12.35 -13.14 5.35
CA TYR A 121 13.63 -12.50 5.03
C TYR A 121 14.03 -11.40 6.00
N ASP A 122 13.13 -10.92 6.85
CA ASP A 122 13.42 -9.85 7.81
C ASP A 122 12.73 -10.10 9.17
N ASP A 123 13.41 -9.69 10.24
CA ASP A 123 12.89 -9.72 11.60
C ASP A 123 11.96 -8.51 11.81
N GLU A 124 10.80 -8.54 11.16
CA GLU A 124 9.77 -7.55 11.43
C GLU A 124 9.23 -7.72 12.87
N PRO A 125 8.95 -6.62 13.60
CA PRO A 125 8.41 -6.69 14.95
C PRO A 125 7.15 -7.54 15.02
N GLU A 126 6.93 -8.25 16.13
CA GLU A 126 5.69 -9.01 16.37
C GLU A 126 4.41 -8.15 16.29
N SER A 127 4.55 -6.83 16.49
CA SER A 127 3.46 -5.87 16.33
C SER A 127 2.97 -5.72 14.88
N VAL A 128 3.78 -6.10 13.89
CA VAL A 128 3.37 -6.10 12.48
C VAL A 128 2.43 -7.29 12.26
N ARG A 129 1.19 -6.99 11.90
CA ARG A 129 0.12 -7.97 11.67
C ARG A 129 -0.29 -7.97 10.21
N GLN A 130 -0.76 -9.12 9.74
CA GLN A 130 -1.39 -9.21 8.43
C GLN A 130 -2.58 -8.26 8.36
N PHE A 131 -2.69 -7.53 7.26
CA PHE A 131 -3.82 -6.69 6.94
C PHE A 131 -5.10 -7.50 6.78
N TYR A 132 -6.18 -6.95 7.28
CA TYR A 132 -7.50 -7.55 7.24
C TYR A 132 -7.91 -7.94 5.80
N GLY A 133 -8.25 -9.21 5.62
CA GLY A 133 -8.67 -9.79 4.35
C GLY A 133 -7.53 -10.37 3.51
N MET A 134 -6.27 -10.10 3.83
CA MET A 134 -5.14 -10.58 3.01
C MET A 134 -4.87 -12.08 3.16
N GLU A 135 -5.48 -12.76 4.12
CA GLU A 135 -5.54 -14.22 4.17
C GLU A 135 -6.18 -14.79 2.90
N ASN A 136 -7.13 -14.04 2.32
CA ASN A 136 -7.68 -14.34 1.02
C ASN A 136 -6.74 -13.83 -0.08
N ARG A 137 -6.13 -14.76 -0.81
CA ARG A 137 -5.24 -14.49 -1.94
C ARG A 137 -5.81 -13.54 -2.99
N ARG A 138 -7.14 -13.52 -3.17
CA ARG A 138 -7.79 -12.60 -4.10
C ARG A 138 -7.63 -11.14 -3.69
N GLU A 139 -7.61 -10.81 -2.41
CA GLU A 139 -7.45 -9.44 -1.90
C GLU A 139 -6.01 -8.93 -2.09
N ARG A 140 -5.05 -9.85 -2.27
CA ARG A 140 -3.67 -9.54 -2.60
C ARG A 140 -3.49 -9.19 -4.08
N ILE A 141 -4.37 -9.65 -4.97
CA ILE A 141 -4.27 -9.35 -6.40
C ILE A 141 -4.82 -7.94 -6.65
N ALA A 142 -4.03 -7.10 -7.33
CA ALA A 142 -4.41 -5.73 -7.66
C ALA A 142 -4.46 -5.50 -9.17
N LEU A 143 -5.38 -4.64 -9.60
CA LEU A 143 -5.44 -4.14 -10.97
C LEU A 143 -4.57 -2.91 -11.13
N GLY A 144 -4.07 -2.71 -12.35
CA GLY A 144 -3.57 -1.43 -12.84
C GLY A 144 -4.28 -1.09 -14.14
N THR A 145 -3.70 -0.19 -14.94
CA THR A 145 -4.35 0.29 -16.19
C THR A 145 -4.62 -0.81 -17.21
N VAL A 146 -3.78 -1.84 -17.26
CA VAL A 146 -3.80 -2.89 -18.30
C VAL A 146 -4.23 -4.25 -17.74
N GLY A 147 -4.99 -4.26 -16.65
CA GLY A 147 -5.45 -5.46 -15.96
C GLY A 147 -4.61 -5.79 -14.72
N VAL A 148 -4.58 -7.06 -14.34
CA VAL A 148 -3.85 -7.53 -13.15
C VAL A 148 -2.37 -7.17 -13.26
N THR A 149 -1.81 -6.58 -12.20
CA THR A 149 -0.42 -6.11 -12.19
C THR A 149 0.31 -6.52 -10.92
N LYS A 150 1.64 -6.62 -11.03
CA LYS A 150 2.52 -6.72 -9.86
C LYS A 150 2.64 -5.36 -9.19
N TYR A 151 2.89 -5.35 -7.88
CA TYR A 151 3.13 -4.12 -7.12
C TYR A 151 4.21 -4.27 -6.06
N TRP A 152 4.84 -3.15 -5.73
CA TRP A 152 5.95 -3.09 -4.77
C TRP A 152 5.51 -3.29 -3.33
N LEU A 153 6.36 -3.99 -2.56
CA LEU A 153 6.38 -3.97 -1.11
C LEU A 153 7.63 -3.22 -0.61
N ALA A 154 7.61 -2.78 0.65
CA ALA A 154 8.73 -2.06 1.26
C ALA A 154 9.96 -2.95 1.51
N ASN A 155 9.79 -4.27 1.51
CA ASN A 155 10.82 -5.23 1.88
C ASN A 155 11.87 -5.36 0.78
N ARG A 156 13.12 -5.32 1.20
CA ARG A 156 14.28 -5.59 0.35
C ARG A 156 14.60 -7.09 0.41
N PHE A 157 15.11 -7.63 -0.69
CA PHE A 157 15.70 -8.97 -0.68
C PHE A 157 17.22 -8.85 -0.51
N ASP A 158 17.71 -9.14 0.69
CA ASP A 158 19.09 -8.84 1.08
C ASP A 158 20.14 -9.75 0.42
N GLU A 159 19.75 -10.94 -0.05
CA GLU A 159 20.68 -11.87 -0.74
C GLU A 159 21.12 -11.35 -2.12
N ILE A 160 20.31 -10.52 -2.78
CA ILE A 160 20.61 -9.97 -4.11
C ILE A 160 20.42 -8.46 -4.07
N GLY A 161 21.54 -7.72 -4.06
CA GLY A 161 21.59 -6.33 -3.63
C GLY A 161 20.62 -5.33 -4.26
N PHE A 162 20.11 -5.61 -5.48
CA PHE A 162 19.23 -4.71 -6.25
C PHE A 162 17.76 -5.16 -6.30
N TYR A 163 17.30 -6.08 -5.44
CA TYR A 163 15.95 -6.64 -5.53
C TYR A 163 15.05 -6.22 -4.35
N PHE A 164 13.78 -6.00 -4.66
CA PHE A 164 12.71 -5.77 -3.68
C PHE A 164 11.58 -6.77 -3.90
N VAL A 165 10.84 -7.01 -2.83
CA VAL A 165 9.67 -7.87 -2.86
C VAL A 165 8.55 -7.16 -3.65
N VAL A 166 7.89 -7.92 -4.50
CA VAL A 166 6.64 -7.56 -5.15
C VAL A 166 5.60 -8.62 -4.87
N ILE A 167 4.34 -8.25 -4.93
CA ILE A 167 3.27 -9.22 -5.12
C ILE A 167 3.08 -9.43 -6.61
N ASP A 168 3.10 -10.68 -7.05
CA ASP A 168 2.91 -11.04 -8.44
C ASP A 168 1.42 -11.00 -8.86
N THR A 169 1.15 -11.29 -10.13
CA THR A 169 -0.21 -11.29 -10.69
C THR A 169 -1.09 -12.41 -10.14
N ASP A 170 -0.47 -13.34 -9.45
CA ASP A 170 -1.07 -14.50 -8.84
C ASP A 170 -1.36 -14.23 -7.36
N GLY A 171 -0.86 -13.15 -6.75
CA GLY A 171 -1.05 -12.83 -5.34
C GLY A 171 -0.03 -13.50 -4.41
N ASN A 172 1.17 -13.85 -4.90
CA ASN A 172 2.28 -14.38 -4.11
C ASN A 172 3.46 -13.40 -4.07
N ALA A 173 4.35 -13.54 -3.10
CA ALA A 173 5.63 -12.83 -3.12
C ALA A 173 6.52 -13.31 -4.26
N ASP A 174 7.22 -12.36 -4.85
CA ASP A 174 8.22 -12.52 -5.91
C ASP A 174 9.24 -11.39 -5.77
N PHE A 175 10.40 -11.49 -6.42
CA PHE A 175 11.46 -10.48 -6.30
C PHE A 175 11.75 -9.83 -7.63
N ARG A 176 11.85 -8.50 -7.65
CA ARG A 176 12.15 -7.76 -8.87
C ARG A 176 13.24 -6.73 -8.66
N ASN A 177 14.01 -6.52 -9.72
CA ASN A 177 15.05 -5.51 -9.76
C ASN A 177 14.42 -4.13 -9.47
N CYS A 178 15.04 -3.37 -8.58
CA CYS A 178 14.56 -2.08 -8.06
C CYS A 178 14.38 -1.00 -9.14
N LEU A 179 14.98 -1.19 -10.33
CA LEU A 179 14.86 -0.32 -11.49
C LEU A 179 13.64 -0.67 -12.39
N GLY A 180 12.92 -1.75 -12.10
CA GLY A 180 11.72 -2.15 -12.83
C GLY A 180 10.50 -1.28 -12.52
N PHE A 181 9.54 -1.20 -13.45
CA PHE A 181 8.30 -0.45 -13.27
C PHE A 181 7.18 -1.38 -12.81
N PHE A 182 6.68 -1.18 -11.59
CA PHE A 182 5.56 -1.94 -11.04
C PHE A 182 4.52 -1.03 -10.39
N GLY A 183 3.36 -1.61 -10.09
CA GLY A 183 2.26 -0.90 -9.45
C GLY A 183 2.62 -0.43 -8.05
N VAL A 184 1.88 0.58 -7.60
CA VAL A 184 2.03 1.17 -6.26
C VAL A 184 0.65 1.11 -5.61
N ARG A 185 0.57 0.47 -4.43
CA ARG A 185 -0.62 0.47 -3.57
C ARG A 185 -0.32 1.30 -2.32
N PRO A 186 -0.65 2.61 -2.31
CA PRO A 186 -0.44 3.43 -1.14
C PRO A 186 -1.19 2.91 0.07
N VAL A 187 -0.51 2.99 1.22
CA VAL A 187 -1.05 2.80 2.56
C VAL A 187 -1.00 4.16 3.26
N PHE A 188 -2.06 4.52 3.96
CA PHE A 188 -2.16 5.78 4.69
C PHE A 188 -3.08 5.64 5.90
N LEU A 189 -2.80 6.42 6.95
CA LEU A 189 -3.54 6.40 8.20
C LEU A 189 -4.52 7.58 8.23
N LEU A 190 -5.79 7.32 8.57
CA LEU A 190 -6.81 8.35 8.75
C LEU A 190 -7.30 8.41 10.18
N ALA A 191 -7.48 9.62 10.70
CA ALA A 191 -8.16 9.92 11.96
C ALA A 191 -9.37 10.84 11.76
#